data_AF-A0A7V9AJI4-F1
#
_entry.id   AF-A0A7V9AJI4-F1
#
_cell.length_a   1.000
_cell.length_b   1.000
_cell.length_c   1.000
_cell.angle_alpha   90.00
_cell.angle_beta   90.00
_cell.angle_gamma   90.00
#
_symmetry.space_group_name_H-M   'P 1'
#
loop_
_entity.id
_entity.type
_entity.pdbx_description
1 polymer ?
#
loop_
_entity_poly.entity_id
_entity_poly.type
_entity_poly.pdbx_seq_one_letter_code
_entity_poly.pdbx_strand_id
1 'polypeptide(L)'
;SSLETDQYNRIFWAGASTPYRAHTVWRTVYWGYYEETQDPRVAWARHPTQTTGDAAVLDLGRVLFLQQQKYRVREAPINLSSGREMRLIEAEAMLRDGNWQGAMTIINALRTSVGMQPWPASNLDEAWTRLKRERGIELWLEGRRMFDLRRWEATNTPGALDPLEMPGEASRLAANRSLCYDLPKSERETNPNVPLNP
;
A
#
# COMPACT_ATOMS: atom_id res chain seq x y z
N SER A 1 37.07 14.18 3.89
CA SER A 1 35.95 13.34 4.36
C SER A 1 34.69 13.78 3.63
N SER A 2 34.14 12.96 2.74
CA SER A 2 32.79 13.17 2.20
C SER A 2 32.28 11.85 1.60
N LEU A 3 32.17 10.84 2.45
CA LEU A 3 31.36 9.66 2.15
C LEU A 3 29.91 10.01 2.51
N GLU A 4 28.97 9.54 1.69
CA GLU A 4 27.50 9.61 1.82
C GLU A 4 26.79 10.89 1.37
N THR A 5 26.51 10.96 0.06
CA THR A 5 25.30 11.61 -0.41
C THR A 5 24.12 10.66 -0.19
N ASP A 6 23.40 10.88 0.91
CA ASP A 6 21.93 10.93 0.94
C ASP A 6 21.11 9.63 0.72
N GLN A 7 21.43 8.53 1.42
CA GLN A 7 20.41 7.52 1.71
C GLN A 7 19.57 7.96 2.91
N TYR A 8 18.31 8.31 2.64
CA TYR A 8 17.34 8.68 3.67
C TYR A 8 15.92 8.27 3.27
N ASN A 9 15.00 8.33 4.22
CA ASN A 9 13.59 8.02 3.99
C ASN A 9 12.94 9.07 3.06
N ARG A 10 12.90 8.74 1.77
CA ARG A 10 12.33 9.62 0.74
C ARG A 10 10.82 9.83 0.90
N ILE A 11 10.11 8.90 1.52
CA ILE A 11 8.66 9.00 1.77
C ILE A 11 8.41 10.08 2.82
N PHE A 12 9.18 10.11 3.90
CA PHE A 12 9.17 11.22 4.85
C PHE A 12 9.54 12.54 4.16
N TRP A 13 10.69 12.58 3.49
CA TRP A 13 11.22 13.79 2.87
C TRP A 13 10.26 14.44 1.87
N ALA A 14 9.64 13.65 0.99
CA ALA A 14 8.67 14.13 0.00
C ALA A 14 7.36 14.67 0.62
N GLY A 15 7.10 14.32 1.88
CA GLY A 15 5.96 14.82 2.67
C GLY A 15 6.36 15.72 3.82
N ALA A 16 7.63 16.11 3.99
CA ALA A 16 8.11 16.83 5.18
C ALA A 16 7.70 18.32 5.21
N SER A 17 6.85 18.77 4.28
CA SER A 17 6.41 20.16 4.08
C SER A 17 7.50 21.09 3.56
N THR A 18 8.75 20.83 3.94
CA THR A 18 9.97 21.45 3.41
C THR A 18 10.92 20.32 2.99
N PRO A 19 11.35 20.25 1.72
CA PRO A 19 11.03 21.15 0.63
C PRO A 19 9.67 20.90 -0.05
N TYR A 20 9.04 19.73 0.15
CA TYR A 20 7.88 19.31 -0.65
C TYR A 20 6.67 18.86 0.17
N ARG A 21 5.49 18.92 -0.48
CA ARG A 21 4.21 18.35 -0.04
C ARG A 21 3.63 17.47 -1.15
N ALA A 22 4.48 16.58 -1.68
CA ALA A 22 4.23 15.85 -2.91
C ALA A 22 3.36 14.59 -2.73
N HIS A 23 3.18 14.12 -1.50
CA HIS A 23 2.40 12.91 -1.20
C HIS A 23 1.30 13.20 -0.19
N THR A 24 0.07 12.81 -0.52
CA THR A 24 -1.08 12.89 0.37
C THR A 24 -1.79 11.54 0.40
N VAL A 25 -2.31 11.16 1.57
CA VAL A 25 -3.15 9.96 1.67
C VAL A 25 -4.60 10.22 1.24
N TRP A 26 -4.95 11.46 0.95
CA TRP A 26 -6.30 11.85 0.53
C TRP A 26 -6.81 11.01 -0.65
N ARG A 27 -8.08 10.56 -0.56
CA ARG A 27 -8.73 9.64 -1.51
C ARG A 27 -8.01 8.30 -1.74
N THR A 28 -7.19 7.85 -0.78
CA THR A 28 -6.74 6.46 -0.71
C THR A 28 -7.58 5.67 0.29
N VAL A 29 -7.48 4.34 0.25
CA VAL A 29 -8.13 3.44 1.23
C VAL A 29 -7.81 3.83 2.67
N TYR A 30 -6.57 4.27 2.90
CA TYR A 30 -6.07 4.57 4.24
C TYR A 30 -6.60 5.89 4.81
N TRP A 31 -7.14 6.77 3.96
CA TRP A 31 -7.75 8.01 4.43
C TRP A 31 -8.95 7.71 5.33
N GLY A 32 -10.00 7.10 4.76
CA GLY A 32 -11.21 6.76 5.52
C GLY A 32 -10.95 5.69 6.57
N TYR A 33 -10.11 4.69 6.27
CA TYR A 33 -9.83 3.61 7.22
C TYR A 33 -9.19 4.13 8.52
N TYR A 34 -8.19 5.01 8.45
CA TYR A 34 -7.59 5.56 9.67
C TYR A 34 -8.54 6.53 10.39
N GLU A 35 -9.35 7.30 9.65
CA GLU A 35 -10.40 8.16 10.23
C GLU A 35 -11.35 7.35 11.13
N GLU A 36 -11.78 6.18 10.66
CA GLU A 36 -12.72 5.30 11.38
C GLU A 36 -12.04 4.49 12.50
N THR A 37 -10.89 3.89 12.22
CA THR A 37 -10.32 2.84 13.08
C THR A 37 -9.21 3.32 13.99
N GLN A 38 -8.56 4.44 13.65
CA GLN A 38 -7.34 4.92 14.29
C GLN A 38 -6.22 3.86 14.34
N ASP A 39 -6.15 2.96 13.35
CA ASP A 39 -5.11 1.93 13.26
C ASP A 39 -3.71 2.59 13.13
N PRO A 40 -2.82 2.41 14.12
CA PRO A 40 -1.57 3.16 14.20
C PRO A 40 -0.61 2.87 13.04
N ARG A 41 -0.78 1.74 12.35
CA ARG A 41 0.10 1.31 11.25
C ARG A 41 -0.08 2.14 9.98
N VAL A 42 -1.25 2.76 9.82
CA VAL A 42 -1.62 3.56 8.65
C VAL A 42 -1.98 5.00 9.00
N ALA A 43 -1.44 5.47 10.13
CA ALA A 43 -1.70 6.81 10.64
C ALA A 43 -1.30 7.91 9.65
N TRP A 44 -2.09 8.97 9.63
CA TRP A 44 -1.82 10.21 8.93
C TRP A 44 -2.24 11.41 9.76
N ALA A 45 -1.72 12.60 9.43
CA ALA A 45 -2.07 13.84 10.11
C ALA A 45 -2.24 14.99 9.12
N ARG A 46 -3.06 15.98 9.53
CA ARG A 46 -3.13 17.28 8.86
C ARG A 46 -1.91 18.10 9.26
N HIS A 47 -1.32 18.82 8.32
CA HIS A 47 -0.28 19.80 8.66
C HIS A 47 -0.94 21.04 9.30
N PRO A 48 -0.36 21.61 10.36
CA PRO A 48 -0.99 22.69 11.14
C PRO A 48 -1.27 23.95 10.31
N THR A 49 -0.39 24.27 9.37
CA THR A 49 -0.46 25.52 8.58
C THR A 49 -0.60 25.33 7.08
N GLN A 50 -0.44 24.10 6.57
CA GLN A 50 -0.39 23.83 5.13
C GLN A 50 -1.46 22.83 4.77
N THR A 51 -2.60 23.31 4.29
CA THR A 51 -3.77 22.48 4.03
C THR A 51 -3.73 21.80 2.66
N THR A 52 -2.82 22.20 1.77
CA THR A 52 -2.78 21.71 0.39
C THR A 52 -1.38 21.27 -0.06
N GLY A 53 -1.36 20.36 -1.04
CA GLY A 53 -0.15 19.94 -1.75
C GLY A 53 0.55 21.13 -2.43
N ASP A 54 1.83 20.97 -2.70
CA ASP A 54 2.66 22.01 -3.35
C ASP A 54 2.32 22.17 -4.84
N ALA A 55 2.09 21.05 -5.53
CA ALA A 55 1.71 20.97 -6.93
C ALA A 55 0.20 20.73 -7.13
N ALA A 56 -0.30 21.19 -8.29
CA ALA A 56 -1.64 20.87 -8.75
C ALA A 56 -1.67 19.45 -9.36
N VAL A 57 -2.71 18.69 -9.04
CA VAL A 57 -3.05 17.44 -9.73
C VAL A 57 -4.00 17.81 -10.86
N LEU A 58 -3.62 17.48 -12.10
CA LEU A 58 -4.34 17.71 -13.36
C LEU A 58 -5.74 18.37 -13.22
N ASP A 59 -6.78 17.55 -13.12
CA ASP A 59 -8.20 17.93 -13.11
C ASP A 59 -8.71 18.44 -11.75
N LEU A 60 -7.88 18.42 -10.71
CA LEU A 60 -8.29 18.69 -9.32
C LEU A 60 -7.67 19.95 -8.73
N GLY A 61 -6.67 20.52 -9.39
CA GLY A 61 -5.87 21.59 -8.81
C GLY A 61 -5.09 21.12 -7.58
N ARG A 62 -4.85 22.03 -6.63
CA ARG A 62 -4.17 21.70 -5.37
C ARG A 62 -5.10 20.92 -4.46
N VAL A 63 -4.68 19.72 -4.06
CA VAL A 63 -5.46 18.80 -3.25
C VAL A 63 -5.12 18.89 -1.77
N LEU A 64 -6.01 18.38 -0.92
CA LEU A 64 -5.78 18.30 0.53
C LEU A 64 -4.48 17.56 0.85
N PHE A 65 -3.66 18.15 1.72
CA PHE A 65 -2.42 17.54 2.19
C PHE A 65 -2.61 16.82 3.53
N LEU A 66 -2.58 15.49 3.48
CA LEU A 66 -2.62 14.59 4.63
C LEU A 66 -1.33 13.77 4.66
N GLN A 67 -0.43 14.11 5.59
CA GLN A 67 0.90 13.54 5.67
C GLN A 67 0.85 12.18 6.37
N GLN A 68 1.44 11.15 5.77
CA GLN A 68 1.65 9.85 6.43
C GLN A 68 2.47 10.02 7.73
N GLN A 69 2.13 9.25 8.76
CA GLN A 69 2.77 9.28 10.08
C GLN A 69 3.48 7.96 10.45
N LYS A 70 3.65 7.05 9.48
CA LYS A 70 4.41 5.81 9.63
C LYS A 70 5.91 6.09 9.71
N TYR A 71 6.41 6.99 8.87
CA TYR A 71 7.78 7.49 8.92
C TYR A 71 7.77 8.97 9.33
N ARG A 72 8.21 9.25 10.56
CA ARG A 72 8.13 10.59 11.17
C ARG A 72 9.43 11.39 11.12
N VAL A 73 10.53 10.75 10.73
CA VAL A 73 11.86 11.36 10.61
C VAL A 73 12.56 10.85 9.36
N ARG A 74 13.57 11.60 8.91
CA ARG A 74 14.34 11.30 7.69
C ARG A 74 15.15 10.01 7.83
N GLU A 75 15.53 9.66 9.04
CA GLU A 75 16.33 8.49 9.40
C GLU A 75 15.47 7.24 9.64
N ALA A 76 14.14 7.35 9.55
CA ALA A 76 13.24 6.24 9.82
C ALA A 76 13.47 5.09 8.82
N PRO A 77 13.78 3.87 9.27
CA PRO A 77 14.04 2.76 8.38
C PRO A 77 12.76 2.32 7.66
N ILE A 78 12.89 1.93 6.40
CA ILE A 78 11.83 1.24 5.64
C ILE A 78 12.18 -0.24 5.68
N ASN A 79 11.26 -1.06 6.21
CA ASN A 79 11.51 -2.49 6.29
C ASN A 79 11.59 -3.10 4.89
N LEU A 80 12.70 -3.79 4.62
CA LEU A 80 12.78 -4.66 3.44
C LEU A 80 12.04 -5.97 3.68
N SER A 81 11.99 -6.47 4.90
CA SER A 81 11.24 -7.65 5.30
C SER A 81 10.96 -7.59 6.79
N SER A 82 9.86 -8.17 7.26
CA SER A 82 9.56 -8.24 8.69
C SER A 82 8.98 -9.59 9.09
N GLY A 83 9.13 -9.97 10.36
CA GLY A 83 8.47 -11.15 10.89
C GLY A 83 6.93 -11.07 10.77
N ARG A 84 6.36 -9.86 10.82
CA ARG A 84 4.91 -9.63 10.63
C ARG A 84 4.48 -9.94 9.20
N GLU A 85 5.29 -9.58 8.21
CA GLU A 85 5.11 -10.02 6.82
C GLU A 85 5.12 -11.55 6.71
N MET A 86 6.08 -12.21 7.38
CA MET A 86 6.18 -13.68 7.34
C MET A 86 4.94 -14.36 7.93
N ARG A 87 4.41 -13.84 9.05
CA ARG A 87 3.14 -14.32 9.62
C ARG A 87 1.98 -14.20 8.62
N LEU A 88 1.91 -13.11 7.85
CA LEU A 88 0.87 -12.96 6.82
C LEU A 88 1.09 -13.88 5.62
N ILE A 89 2.32 -14.29 5.32
CA ILE A 89 2.61 -15.33 4.32
C ILE A 89 2.14 -16.70 4.82
N GLU A 90 2.38 -17.04 6.09
CA GLU A 90 1.83 -18.26 6.70
C GLU A 90 0.30 -18.28 6.65
N ALA A 91 -0.34 -17.16 7.02
CA ALA A 91 -1.79 -17.03 6.94
C ALA A 91 -2.30 -17.22 5.50
N GLU A 92 -1.57 -16.70 4.51
CA GLU A 92 -1.91 -16.91 3.11
C GLU A 92 -1.79 -18.38 2.69
N ALA A 93 -0.73 -19.07 3.09
CA ALA A 93 -0.57 -20.49 2.80
C ALA A 93 -1.73 -21.30 3.38
N MET A 94 -2.14 -21.01 4.63
CA MET A 94 -3.30 -21.63 5.25
C MET A 94 -4.60 -21.38 4.46
N LEU A 95 -4.79 -20.18 3.90
CA LEU A 95 -5.95 -19.89 3.05
C LEU A 95 -5.92 -20.66 1.74
N ARG A 96 -4.73 -20.87 1.15
CA ARG A 96 -4.59 -21.71 -0.06
C ARG A 96 -4.96 -23.17 0.23
N ASP A 97 -4.68 -23.64 1.43
CA ASP A 97 -5.05 -24.98 1.90
C ASP A 97 -6.50 -25.07 2.43
N GLY A 98 -7.27 -23.98 2.36
CA GLY A 98 -8.66 -23.92 2.83
C GLY A 98 -8.82 -23.78 4.35
N ASN A 99 -7.73 -23.74 5.12
CA ASN A 99 -7.73 -23.54 6.57
C ASN A 99 -7.92 -22.05 6.93
N TRP A 100 -9.12 -21.54 6.69
CA TRP A 100 -9.41 -20.13 6.91
C TRP A 100 -9.46 -19.74 8.40
N GLN A 101 -9.84 -20.67 9.29
CA GLN A 101 -9.84 -20.43 10.72
C GLN A 101 -8.41 -20.20 11.25
N GLY A 102 -7.45 -21.05 10.83
CA GLY A 102 -6.04 -20.89 11.17
C GLY A 102 -5.46 -19.58 10.65
N ALA A 103 -5.77 -19.21 9.40
CA ALA A 103 -5.36 -17.93 8.83
C ALA A 103 -5.91 -16.74 9.64
N MET A 104 -7.19 -16.80 10.03
CA MET A 104 -7.82 -15.74 10.84
C MET A 104 -7.24 -15.65 12.25
N THR A 105 -6.78 -16.75 12.85
CA THR A 105 -6.03 -16.70 14.11
C THR A 105 -4.76 -15.86 13.96
N ILE A 106 -4.00 -16.04 12.87
CA ILE A 106 -2.77 -15.27 12.63
C ILE A 106 -3.07 -13.80 12.35
N ILE A 107 -4.03 -13.52 11.45
CA ILE A 107 -4.46 -12.16 11.12
C ILE A 107 -4.89 -11.42 12.38
N ASN A 108 -5.76 -12.02 13.19
CA ASN A 108 -6.28 -11.38 14.39
C ASN A 108 -5.22 -11.22 15.49
N ALA A 109 -4.25 -12.13 15.60
CA ALA A 109 -3.11 -11.95 16.51
C ALA A 109 -2.25 -10.73 16.13
N LEU A 110 -2.03 -10.47 14.83
CA LEU A 110 -1.32 -9.27 14.39
C LEU A 110 -2.11 -8.00 14.67
N ARG A 111 -3.44 -8.02 14.49
CA ARG A 111 -4.32 -6.90 14.80
C ARG A 111 -4.32 -6.56 16.29
N THR A 112 -4.52 -7.56 17.14
CA THR A 112 -4.56 -7.34 18.60
C THR A 112 -3.22 -6.86 19.15
N SER A 113 -2.10 -7.27 18.56
CA SER A 113 -0.76 -6.80 18.96
C SER A 113 -0.55 -5.29 18.79
N VAL A 114 -1.37 -4.62 17.98
CA VAL A 114 -1.35 -3.17 17.77
C VAL A 114 -2.61 -2.48 18.32
N GLY A 115 -3.35 -3.16 19.20
CA GLY A 115 -4.55 -2.62 19.84
C GLY A 115 -5.81 -2.61 18.97
N MET A 116 -5.77 -3.27 17.80
CA MET A 116 -6.92 -3.34 16.90
C MET A 116 -7.83 -4.51 17.23
N GLN A 117 -9.14 -4.29 17.09
CA GLN A 117 -10.12 -5.35 17.30
C GLN A 117 -9.96 -6.47 16.25
N PRO A 118 -10.10 -7.74 16.65
CA PRO A 118 -10.17 -8.86 15.73
C PRO A 118 -11.26 -8.65 14.69
N TRP A 119 -11.01 -9.10 13.46
CA TRP A 119 -12.04 -9.17 12.44
C TRP A 119 -12.76 -10.51 12.43
N PRO A 120 -14.08 -10.51 12.15
CA PRO A 120 -14.79 -11.72 11.82
C PRO A 120 -14.56 -12.12 10.36
N ALA A 121 -14.61 -13.42 10.13
CA ALA A 121 -14.83 -14.04 8.82
C ALA A 121 -15.65 -15.32 9.05
N SER A 122 -16.56 -15.60 8.14
CA SER A 122 -17.51 -16.73 8.24
C SER A 122 -17.20 -17.84 7.24
N ASN A 123 -16.33 -17.57 6.27
CA ASN A 123 -15.98 -18.46 5.18
C ASN A 123 -14.60 -18.08 4.60
N LEU A 124 -14.12 -18.92 3.68
CA LEU A 124 -12.82 -18.75 3.03
C LEU A 124 -12.71 -17.43 2.26
N ASP A 125 -13.76 -17.01 1.56
CA ASP A 125 -13.75 -15.78 0.74
C ASP A 125 -13.64 -14.51 1.60
N GLU A 126 -14.39 -14.46 2.70
CA GLU A 126 -14.27 -13.40 3.70
C GLU A 126 -12.87 -13.38 4.32
N ALA A 127 -12.29 -14.54 4.65
CA ALA A 127 -10.95 -14.61 5.23
C ALA A 127 -9.87 -14.13 4.23
N TRP A 128 -10.01 -14.43 2.94
CA TRP A 128 -9.16 -13.85 1.90
C TRP A 128 -9.30 -12.33 1.82
N THR A 129 -10.53 -11.81 1.89
CA THR A 129 -10.78 -10.37 1.96
C THR A 129 -10.05 -9.74 3.16
N ARG A 130 -10.09 -10.40 4.34
CA ARG A 130 -9.37 -9.96 5.54
C ARG A 130 -7.85 -9.99 5.35
N LEU A 131 -7.30 -11.05 4.76
CA LEU A 131 -5.87 -11.12 4.47
C LEU A 131 -5.44 -9.99 3.52
N LYS A 132 -6.17 -9.80 2.41
CA LYS A 132 -5.87 -8.77 1.41
C LYS A 132 -5.84 -7.39 2.06
N ARG A 133 -6.79 -7.10 2.96
CA ARG A 133 -6.83 -5.84 3.72
C ARG A 133 -5.68 -5.74 4.72
N GLU A 134 -5.46 -6.78 5.54
CA GLU A 134 -4.46 -6.76 6.61
C GLU A 134 -3.04 -6.61 6.05
N ARG A 135 -2.70 -7.31 4.94
CA ARG A 135 -1.42 -7.12 4.24
C ARG A 135 -1.23 -5.70 3.73
N GLY A 136 -2.29 -5.08 3.22
CA GLY A 136 -2.27 -3.69 2.78
C GLY A 136 -1.97 -2.71 3.91
N ILE A 137 -2.52 -2.95 5.11
CA ILE A 137 -2.31 -2.11 6.29
C ILE A 137 -0.91 -2.33 6.87
N GLU A 138 -0.56 -3.59 7.12
CA GLU A 138 0.70 -3.97 7.75
C GLU A 138 1.91 -3.49 6.93
N LEU A 139 1.86 -3.69 5.62
CA LEU A 139 2.97 -3.43 4.69
C LEU A 139 2.79 -2.08 3.95
N TRP A 140 1.95 -1.19 4.50
CA TRP A 140 1.72 0.13 3.93
C TRP A 140 3.05 0.90 3.80
N LEU A 141 3.28 1.51 2.64
CA LEU A 141 4.52 2.24 2.32
C LEU A 141 5.81 1.38 2.33
N GLU A 142 5.70 0.07 2.14
CA GLU A 142 6.84 -0.88 2.04
C GLU A 142 6.93 -1.57 0.66
N GLY A 143 6.23 -1.03 -0.35
CA GLY A 143 6.39 -1.45 -1.75
C GLY A 143 5.76 -2.79 -2.12
N ARG A 144 4.92 -3.38 -1.27
CA ARG A 144 4.32 -4.72 -1.50
C ARG A 144 3.04 -4.73 -2.32
N ARG A 145 2.26 -3.64 -2.25
CA ARG A 145 0.86 -3.65 -2.68
C ARG A 145 0.67 -4.02 -4.16
N MET A 146 1.49 -3.47 -5.06
CA MET A 146 1.36 -3.75 -6.49
C MET A 146 1.62 -5.22 -6.83
N PHE A 147 2.63 -5.83 -6.21
CA PHE A 147 2.96 -7.24 -6.43
C PHE A 147 1.91 -8.18 -5.83
N ASP A 148 1.36 -7.81 -4.67
CA ASP A 148 0.22 -8.51 -4.06
C ASP A 148 -1.01 -8.50 -4.99
N LEU A 149 -1.35 -7.34 -5.55
CA LEU A 149 -2.45 -7.23 -6.51
C LEU A 149 -2.18 -8.09 -7.76
N ARG A 150 -0.97 -8.02 -8.32
CA ARG A 150 -0.58 -8.75 -9.54
C ARG A 150 -0.75 -10.25 -9.39
N ARG A 151 -0.22 -10.82 -8.30
CA ARG A 151 -0.25 -12.28 -8.08
C ARG A 151 -1.65 -12.78 -7.76
N TRP A 152 -2.47 -11.98 -7.07
CA TRP A 152 -3.86 -12.34 -6.79
C TRP A 152 -4.73 -12.29 -8.05
N GLU A 153 -4.54 -11.29 -8.89
CA GLU A 153 -5.22 -11.19 -10.19
C GLU A 153 -4.82 -12.37 -11.10
N ALA A 154 -3.52 -12.65 -11.23
CA ALA A 154 -3.02 -13.74 -12.09
C ALA A 154 -3.52 -15.13 -11.70
N THR A 155 -3.94 -15.32 -10.44
CA THR A 155 -4.41 -16.60 -9.91
C THR A 155 -5.90 -16.59 -9.59
N ASN A 156 -6.64 -15.55 -9.95
CA ASN A 156 -8.05 -15.36 -9.58
C ASN A 156 -8.30 -15.62 -8.09
N THR A 157 -7.41 -15.13 -7.22
CA THR A 157 -7.48 -15.37 -5.78
C THR A 157 -8.78 -14.75 -5.22
N PRO A 158 -9.60 -15.50 -4.47
CA PRO A 158 -10.89 -15.04 -3.94
C PRO A 158 -10.76 -13.89 -2.94
N GLY A 159 -11.89 -13.38 -2.46
CA GLY A 159 -11.99 -12.25 -1.55
C GLY A 159 -11.90 -10.89 -2.26
N ALA A 160 -12.72 -9.94 -1.82
CA ALA A 160 -12.82 -8.61 -2.40
C ALA A 160 -11.60 -7.74 -2.06
N LEU A 161 -11.27 -6.83 -2.98
CA LEU A 161 -10.40 -5.67 -2.72
C LEU A 161 -11.25 -4.45 -2.36
N ASP A 162 -10.63 -3.42 -1.80
CA ASP A 162 -11.34 -2.15 -1.61
C ASP A 162 -11.71 -1.53 -2.96
N PRO A 163 -12.89 -0.92 -3.13
CA PRO A 163 -13.25 -0.23 -4.37
C PRO A 163 -12.23 0.83 -4.82
N LEU A 164 -11.51 1.47 -3.90
CA LEU A 164 -10.45 2.43 -4.22
C LEU A 164 -9.18 1.78 -4.78
N GLU A 165 -9.06 0.45 -4.72
CA GLU A 165 -7.92 -0.33 -5.23
C GLU A 165 -8.23 -1.06 -6.53
N MET A 166 -9.44 -0.88 -7.04
CA MET A 166 -9.91 -1.46 -8.30
C MET A 166 -10.22 -0.34 -9.30
N PRO A 167 -9.96 -0.52 -10.60
CA PRO A 167 -10.49 0.39 -11.62
C PRO A 167 -12.01 0.51 -11.51
N GLY A 168 -12.53 1.73 -11.52
CA GLY A 168 -13.96 1.99 -11.39
C GLY A 168 -14.24 3.40 -10.89
N GLU A 169 -15.52 3.75 -10.78
CA GLU A 169 -15.99 5.10 -10.42
C GLU A 169 -15.46 5.59 -9.06
N ALA A 170 -15.28 4.66 -8.11
CA ALA A 170 -14.75 4.99 -6.78
C ALA A 170 -13.28 5.42 -6.82
N SER A 171 -12.48 4.85 -7.73
CA SER A 171 -11.03 5.06 -7.79
C SER A 171 -10.63 5.98 -8.95
N ARG A 172 -9.37 6.43 -8.95
CA ARG A 172 -8.76 7.12 -10.10
C ARG A 172 -7.88 6.20 -10.94
N LEU A 173 -8.05 4.90 -10.79
CA LEU A 173 -7.28 3.92 -11.55
C LEU A 173 -7.90 3.79 -12.94
N ALA A 174 -7.06 3.86 -13.97
CA ALA A 174 -7.50 3.67 -15.35
C ALA A 174 -8.13 2.28 -15.53
N ALA A 175 -9.17 2.18 -16.36
CA ALA A 175 -9.85 0.92 -16.67
C ALA A 175 -8.89 -0.15 -17.19
N ASN A 176 -7.87 0.26 -17.95
CA ASN A 176 -6.80 -0.58 -18.49
C ASN A 176 -5.52 -0.57 -17.61
N ARG A 177 -5.67 -0.43 -16.27
CA ARG A 177 -4.54 -0.47 -15.35
C ARG A 177 -3.65 -1.70 -15.62
N SER A 178 -2.36 -1.46 -15.77
CA SER A 178 -1.35 -2.52 -15.72
C SER A 178 -0.83 -2.70 -14.29
N LEU A 179 -0.58 -3.95 -13.90
CA LEU A 179 0.12 -4.31 -12.66
C LEU A 179 1.58 -4.74 -12.93
N CYS A 180 2.09 -4.42 -14.12
CA CYS A 180 3.47 -4.65 -14.55
C CYS A 180 4.09 -3.33 -15.03
N TYR A 181 5.39 -3.17 -14.82
CA TYR A 181 6.14 -2.11 -15.49
C TYR A 181 6.35 -2.49 -16.95
N ASP A 182 6.17 -1.53 -17.85
CA ASP A 182 6.52 -1.69 -19.24
C ASP A 182 8.03 -1.78 -19.42
N LEU A 183 8.45 -2.57 -20.40
CA LEU A 183 9.85 -2.58 -20.83
C LEU A 183 10.23 -1.20 -21.38
N PRO A 184 11.41 -0.65 -21.01
CA PRO A 184 11.87 0.64 -21.50
C PRO A 184 11.86 0.69 -23.02
N LYS A 185 11.40 1.81 -23.57
CA LYS A 185 11.35 2.02 -25.03
C LYS A 185 12.71 1.80 -25.68
N SER A 186 13.78 2.29 -25.05
CA SER A 186 15.16 2.11 -25.54
C SER A 186 15.55 0.64 -25.69
N GLU A 187 15.12 -0.23 -24.78
CA GLU A 187 15.42 -1.66 -24.86
C GLU A 187 14.69 -2.32 -26.04
N ARG A 188 13.43 -1.96 -26.27
CA ARG A 188 12.67 -2.44 -27.43
C ARG A 188 13.29 -1.99 -28.75
N GLU A 189 13.79 -0.76 -28.81
CA GLU A 189 14.37 -0.19 -30.04
C GLU A 189 15.78 -0.70 -30.35
N THR A 190 16.54 -1.12 -29.33
CA THR A 190 17.96 -1.50 -29.49
C THR A 190 18.22 -3.00 -29.43
N ASN A 191 17.34 -3.77 -28.77
CA ASN A 191 17.50 -5.22 -28.66
C ASN A 191 16.52 -5.96 -29.60
N PRO A 192 16.99 -6.58 -30.69
CA PRO A 192 16.13 -7.25 -31.66
C PRO A 192 15.40 -8.48 -31.09
N ASN A 193 15.79 -8.97 -29.90
CA ASN A 193 15.11 -10.08 -29.22
C ASN A 193 13.94 -9.62 -28.34
N VAL A 194 13.71 -8.31 -28.22
CA VAL A 194 12.61 -7.76 -27.43
C VAL A 194 11.49 -7.29 -28.38
N PRO A 195 10.25 -7.76 -28.21
CA PRO A 195 9.13 -7.31 -29.03
C PRO A 195 8.91 -5.78 -28.95
N LEU A 196 8.71 -5.15 -30.10
CA LEU A 196 8.47 -3.70 -30.19
C LEU A 196 7.15 -3.25 -29.53
N ASN A 197 6.15 -4.14 -29.49
CA ASN A 197 4.85 -3.86 -28.87
C ASN A 197 4.65 -4.73 -27.61
N PRO A 198 4.03 -4.21 -26.53
CA PRO A 198 3.71 -4.96 -25.32
C PRO A 198 2.73 -6.11 -25.57
#